data_AF-A0A3N5QCT6-F1
#
_entry.id   AF-A0A3N5QCT6-F1
#
_cell.length_a   1.000
_cell.length_b   1.000
_cell.length_c   1.000
_cell.angle_alpha   90.00
_cell.angle_beta   90.00
_cell.angle_gamma   90.00
#
_symmetry.space_group_name_H-M   'P 1'
#
loop_
_entity.id
_entity.type
_entity.pdbx_description
1 polymer ?
#
loop_
_entity_poly.entity_id
_entity_poly.type
_entity_poly.pdbx_seq_one_letter_code
_entity_poly.pdbx_strand_id
1 'polypeptide(L)'
;AAILNVPLIFIKNSGSYEVYFAVMSLFVLAFVSSFLFYLYSQKDIRTDWRKKIVLFPLFMAGSMGFAVNNSRAVIEGLLSRKSEFVRTPKFKVMDSKDSWAGNKYLNSKIGLSVIVEIIMALYCLVGIASSIYFLEIAALPFQILFFTGFSFVAITSIKHALLPAGRLQKK
;
A
#
# COMPACT_ATOMS: atom_id res chain seq x y z
N ALA A 1 10.23 -2.38 5.75
CA ALA A 1 10.87 -1.88 4.52
C ALA A 1 10.69 -0.37 4.33
N ALA A 2 9.46 0.13 4.14
CA ALA A 2 9.20 1.57 3.90
C ALA A 2 9.86 2.52 4.92
N ILE A 3 9.70 2.26 6.22
CA ILE A 3 10.29 3.09 7.28
C ILE A 3 11.81 3.13 7.19
N LEU A 4 12.47 1.98 7.01
CA LEU A 4 13.94 1.89 7.03
C LEU A 4 14.59 2.37 5.75
N ASN A 5 13.89 2.38 4.62
CA ASN A 5 14.49 2.70 3.32
C ASN A 5 14.99 4.16 3.27
N VAL A 6 14.25 5.11 3.84
CA VAL A 6 14.64 6.53 3.83
C VAL A 6 15.97 6.76 4.59
N PRO A 7 16.14 6.34 5.86
CA PRO A 7 17.41 6.45 6.58
C PRO A 7 18.55 5.72 5.89
N LEU A 8 18.28 4.57 5.26
CA LEU A 8 19.30 3.81 4.55
C LEU A 8 19.93 4.60 3.39
N ILE A 9 19.17 5.46 2.72
CA ILE A 9 19.70 6.35 1.67
C ILE A 9 20.75 7.30 2.29
N PHE A 10 20.44 7.92 3.43
CA PHE A 10 21.37 8.82 4.11
C PHE A 10 22.59 8.09 4.67
N ILE A 11 22.41 6.91 5.28
CA ILE A 11 23.50 6.09 5.84
C ILE A 11 24.43 5.59 4.74
N LYS A 12 23.90 5.20 3.57
CA LYS A 12 24.72 4.82 2.43
C LYS A 12 25.61 5.99 1.99
N ASN A 13 25.05 7.20 1.96
CA ASN A 13 25.74 8.40 1.53
C ASN A 13 26.65 9.04 2.61
N SER A 14 26.60 8.57 3.87
CA SER A 14 27.56 9.01 4.90
C SER A 14 28.95 8.36 4.79
N GLY A 15 29.14 7.45 3.83
CA GLY A 15 30.39 6.73 3.60
C GLY A 15 30.63 5.55 4.55
N SER A 16 31.64 4.72 4.23
CA SER A 16 32.13 3.57 5.02
C SER A 16 31.45 2.20 4.84
N TYR A 17 30.36 2.09 4.07
CA TYR A 17 29.57 0.84 3.99
C TYR A 17 29.39 0.29 2.55
N GLU A 18 30.25 0.68 1.61
CA GLU A 18 30.06 0.35 0.18
C GLU A 18 29.92 -1.15 -0.09
N VAL A 19 30.79 -1.97 0.50
CA VAL A 19 30.75 -3.43 0.34
C VAL A 19 29.44 -4.01 0.86
N TYR A 20 28.95 -3.53 2.01
CA TYR A 20 27.69 -3.97 2.58
C TYR A 20 26.51 -3.62 1.65
N PHE A 21 26.45 -2.39 1.15
CA PHE A 21 25.40 -1.98 0.21
C PHE A 21 25.50 -2.68 -1.15
N ALA A 22 26.71 -3.00 -1.62
CA ALA A 22 26.92 -3.78 -2.83
C ALA A 22 26.33 -5.20 -2.68
N VAL A 23 26.61 -5.89 -1.56
CA VAL A 23 26.00 -7.21 -1.28
C VAL A 23 24.48 -7.09 -1.14
N MET A 24 23.98 -6.06 -0.46
CA MET A 24 22.54 -5.84 -0.31
C MET A 24 21.84 -5.58 -1.65
N SER A 25 22.52 -4.98 -2.62
CA SER A 25 21.96 -4.74 -3.95
C SER A 25 21.63 -6.04 -4.71
N LEU A 26 22.27 -7.16 -4.38
CA LEU A 26 21.95 -8.47 -4.96
C LEU A 26 20.52 -8.92 -4.64
N PHE A 27 19.95 -8.49 -3.51
CA PHE A 27 18.57 -8.83 -3.16
C PHE A 27 17.55 -8.15 -4.08
N VAL A 28 17.92 -7.14 -4.87
CA VAL A 28 17.07 -6.61 -5.95
C VAL A 28 16.74 -7.70 -6.97
N LEU A 29 17.60 -8.71 -7.13
CA LEU A 29 17.31 -9.86 -8.01
C LEU A 29 16.11 -10.68 -7.53
N ALA A 30 15.83 -10.72 -6.22
CA ALA A 30 14.64 -11.39 -5.70
C ALA A 30 13.34 -10.72 -6.19
N PHE A 31 13.36 -9.40 -6.36
CA PHE A 31 12.26 -8.66 -6.97
C PHE A 31 12.08 -9.05 -8.44
N VAL A 32 13.17 -9.12 -9.21
CA VAL A 32 13.14 -9.54 -10.62
C VAL A 32 12.61 -10.98 -10.75
N SER A 33 13.07 -11.90 -9.90
CA SER A 33 12.59 -13.28 -9.87
C SER A 33 11.08 -13.36 -9.62
N SER A 34 10.58 -12.63 -8.61
CA SER A 34 9.15 -12.58 -8.29
C SER A 34 8.34 -12.00 -9.45
N PHE A 35 8.82 -10.93 -10.09
CA PHE A 35 8.17 -10.33 -11.25
C PHE A 35 8.10 -11.33 -12.42
N LEU A 36 9.19 -12.03 -12.73
CA LEU A 36 9.21 -13.04 -13.80
C LEU A 36 8.24 -14.18 -13.52
N PHE A 37 8.19 -14.67 -12.28
CA PHE A 37 7.23 -15.70 -11.88
C PHE A 37 5.78 -15.27 -12.20
N TYR A 38 5.37 -14.06 -11.78
CA TYR A 38 4.04 -13.55 -12.10
C TYR A 38 3.83 -13.29 -13.59
N LEU A 39 4.84 -12.80 -14.30
CA LEU A 39 4.78 -12.58 -15.74
C LEU A 39 4.50 -13.89 -16.49
N TYR A 40 5.23 -14.96 -16.20
CA TYR A 40 5.04 -16.26 -16.84
C TYR A 40 3.75 -16.93 -16.42
N SER A 41 3.36 -16.84 -15.14
CA SER A 41 2.06 -17.32 -14.67
C SER A 41 0.90 -16.64 -15.41
N GLN A 42 0.96 -15.32 -15.62
CA GLN A 42 -0.07 -14.60 -16.38
C GLN A 42 -0.08 -14.97 -17.86
N LYS A 43 1.09 -15.21 -18.48
CA LYS A 43 1.20 -15.66 -19.87
C LYS A 43 0.54 -17.02 -20.10
N ASP A 44 0.67 -17.93 -19.14
CA ASP A 44 0.17 -19.31 -19.26
C ASP A 44 -1.35 -19.39 -19.07
N ILE A 45 -1.89 -18.60 -18.14
CA ILE A 45 -3.32 -18.64 -17.80
C ILE A 45 -4.17 -17.76 -18.73
N ARG A 46 -3.60 -16.69 -19.30
CA ARG A 46 -4.38 -15.64 -19.97
C ARG A 46 -3.85 -15.25 -21.34
N THR A 47 -4.76 -15.14 -22.30
CA THR A 47 -4.48 -14.59 -23.63
C THR A 47 -4.20 -13.08 -23.60
N ASP A 48 -4.81 -12.33 -22.68
CA ASP A 48 -4.65 -10.88 -22.49
C ASP A 48 -3.54 -10.50 -21.47
N TRP A 49 -2.56 -11.39 -21.25
CA TRP A 49 -1.52 -11.24 -20.22
C TRP A 49 -0.78 -9.89 -20.25
N ARG A 50 -0.58 -9.29 -21.45
CA ARG A 50 0.08 -7.99 -21.60
C ARG A 50 -0.67 -6.87 -20.88
N LYS A 51 -2.01 -6.88 -20.94
CA LYS A 51 -2.83 -5.89 -20.25
C LYS A 51 -2.80 -6.10 -18.74
N LYS A 52 -2.70 -7.36 -18.30
CA LYS A 52 -2.68 -7.71 -16.86
C LYS A 52 -1.34 -7.43 -16.20
N ILE A 53 -0.23 -7.70 -16.87
CA ILE A 53 1.09 -7.46 -16.28
C ILE A 53 1.38 -5.96 -16.08
N VAL A 54 0.80 -5.08 -16.91
CA VAL A 54 0.90 -3.62 -16.70
C VAL A 54 0.23 -3.18 -15.39
N LEU A 55 -0.75 -3.94 -14.88
CA LEU A 55 -1.38 -3.68 -13.59
C LEU A 55 -0.55 -4.20 -12.41
N PHE A 56 0.52 -4.97 -12.65
CA PHE A 56 1.31 -5.57 -11.58
C PHE A 56 2.01 -4.54 -10.66
N PRO A 57 2.64 -3.46 -11.18
CA PRO A 57 3.19 -2.41 -10.32
C PRO A 57 2.11 -1.73 -9.47
N LEU A 58 0.92 -1.50 -10.03
CA LEU A 58 -0.21 -0.94 -9.29
C LEU A 58 -0.69 -1.90 -8.20
N PHE A 59 -0.79 -3.19 -8.51
CA PHE A 59 -1.12 -4.24 -7.54
C PHE A 59 -0.11 -4.29 -6.39
N MET A 60 1.18 -4.18 -6.70
CA MET A 60 2.23 -4.14 -5.68
C MET A 60 2.13 -2.88 -4.82
N ALA A 61 1.96 -1.71 -5.43
CA ALA A 61 1.75 -0.46 -4.69
C ALA A 61 0.56 -0.58 -3.73
N GLY A 62 -0.59 -1.08 -4.21
CA GLY A 62 -1.76 -1.33 -3.37
C GLY A 62 -1.47 -2.29 -2.22
N SER A 63 -0.78 -3.39 -2.50
CA SER A 63 -0.37 -4.38 -1.49
C SER A 63 0.55 -3.76 -0.42
N MET A 64 1.49 -2.90 -0.82
CA MET A 64 2.36 -2.17 0.09
C MET A 64 1.58 -1.13 0.91
N GLY A 65 0.60 -0.45 0.31
CA GLY A 65 -0.26 0.53 1.00
C GLY A 65 -1.05 -0.10 2.16
N PHE A 66 -1.45 -1.36 2.02
CA PHE A 66 -2.14 -2.10 3.10
C PHE A 66 -1.22 -2.48 4.28
N ALA A 67 0.08 -2.23 4.20
CA ALA A 67 1.03 -2.62 5.25
C ALA A 67 0.70 -2.03 6.63
N VAL A 68 0.16 -0.81 6.71
CA VAL A 68 -0.23 -0.20 8.00
C VAL A 68 -1.37 -0.98 8.65
N ASN A 69 -2.44 -1.25 7.89
CA ASN A 69 -3.58 -2.01 8.39
C ASN A 69 -3.22 -3.47 8.72
N ASN A 70 -2.40 -4.11 7.87
CA ASN A 70 -1.91 -5.46 8.11
C ASN A 70 -1.04 -5.53 9.39
N SER A 71 -0.14 -4.57 9.58
CA SER A 71 0.72 -4.51 10.77
C SER A 71 -0.10 -4.30 12.04
N ARG A 72 -1.11 -3.42 11.98
CA ARG A 72 -2.04 -3.22 13.11
C ARG A 72 -2.76 -4.52 13.47
N ALA A 73 -3.30 -5.24 12.49
CA ALA A 73 -3.99 -6.51 12.73
C ALA A 73 -3.07 -7.57 13.34
N VAL A 74 -1.82 -7.66 12.88
CA VAL A 74 -0.81 -8.55 13.46
C VAL A 74 -0.52 -8.19 14.92
N ILE A 75 -0.30 -6.91 15.22
CA ILE A 75 -0.05 -6.44 16.60
C ILE A 75 -1.25 -6.73 17.51
N GLU A 76 -2.47 -6.44 17.06
CA GLU A 76 -3.69 -6.75 17.82
C GLU A 76 -3.84 -8.24 18.09
N GLY A 77 -3.54 -9.08 17.09
CA GLY A 77 -3.52 -10.53 17.23
C GLY A 77 -2.48 -11.03 18.23
N LEU A 78 -1.25 -10.50 18.17
CA LEU A 78 -0.17 -10.85 19.12
C LEU A 78 -0.52 -10.43 20.56
N LEU A 79 -1.17 -9.29 20.73
CA LEU A 79 -1.62 -8.81 22.04
C LEU A 79 -2.91 -9.48 22.54
N SER A 80 -3.44 -10.48 21.81
CA SER A 80 -4.71 -11.16 22.12
C SER A 80 -5.87 -10.18 22.35
N ARG A 81 -5.79 -8.99 21.74
CA ARG A 81 -6.90 -8.04 21.75
C ARG A 81 -8.01 -8.68 20.92
N LYS A 82 -9.21 -8.78 21.51
CA LYS A 82 -10.40 -9.20 20.74
C LYS A 82 -10.66 -8.14 19.67
N SER A 83 -10.06 -8.31 18.50
CA SER A 83 -10.51 -7.62 17.30
C SER A 83 -11.93 -8.11 17.05
N GLU A 84 -12.91 -7.21 17.01
CA GLU A 84 -14.21 -7.56 16.47
C GLU A 84 -13.96 -7.98 15.03
N PHE A 85 -14.04 -9.28 14.75
CA PHE A 85 -14.09 -9.78 13.39
C PHE A 85 -15.49 -9.41 12.88
N VAL A 86 -15.70 -8.10 12.65
CA VAL A 86 -16.92 -7.57 12.09
C VAL A 86 -17.04 -8.26 10.75
N ARG A 87 -18.03 -9.15 10.64
CA ARG A 87 -18.25 -9.92 9.42
C ARG A 87 -18.26 -8.94 8.26
N THR A 88 -17.51 -9.27 7.20
CA THR A 88 -17.44 -8.46 5.99
C THR A 88 -18.86 -8.03 5.60
N PRO A 89 -19.12 -6.71 5.53
CA PRO A 89 -20.48 -6.23 5.41
C PRO A 89 -21.09 -6.72 4.09
N LYS A 90 -22.28 -7.34 4.20
CA LYS A 90 -23.03 -7.84 3.05
C LYS A 90 -23.90 -6.72 2.53
N PHE A 91 -23.40 -6.00 1.53
CA PHE A 91 -24.18 -4.97 0.85
C PHE A 91 -25.06 -5.67 -0.17
N LYS A 92 -26.36 -5.72 0.10
CA LYS A 92 -27.38 -6.39 -0.73
C LYS A 92 -27.68 -5.56 -2.00
N VAL A 93 -26.64 -5.17 -2.74
CA VAL A 93 -26.77 -4.44 -4.01
C VAL A 93 -27.06 -5.46 -5.08
N MET A 94 -28.31 -5.50 -5.54
CA MET A 94 -28.76 -6.44 -6.58
C MET A 94 -29.00 -5.74 -7.93
N ASP A 95 -29.28 -4.43 -7.90
CA ASP A 95 -29.55 -3.63 -9.10
C ASP A 95 -28.51 -2.52 -9.32
N SER A 96 -28.37 -2.05 -10.57
CA SER A 96 -27.46 -0.95 -10.92
C SER A 96 -27.84 0.41 -10.30
N LYS A 97 -29.08 0.52 -9.79
CA LYS A 97 -29.59 1.69 -9.07
C LYS A 97 -29.41 1.60 -7.54
N ASP A 98 -29.02 0.43 -7.02
CA ASP A 98 -28.81 0.27 -5.58
C ASP A 98 -27.55 1.02 -5.13
N SER A 99 -27.73 1.95 -4.20
CA SER A 99 -26.64 2.74 -3.64
C SER A 99 -26.00 2.03 -2.44
N TRP A 100 -24.68 1.89 -2.47
CA TRP A 100 -23.90 1.46 -1.31
C TRP A 100 -23.85 2.53 -0.21
N ALA A 101 -23.99 3.81 -0.58
CA ALA A 101 -23.92 4.97 0.30
C ALA A 101 -25.16 5.03 1.21
N GLY A 102 -24.94 4.92 2.53
CA GLY A 102 -26.00 4.95 3.56
C GLY A 102 -26.13 3.69 4.41
N ASN A 103 -25.36 2.63 4.13
CA ASN A 103 -25.36 1.44 4.97
C ASN A 103 -24.77 1.70 6.36
N LYS A 104 -25.37 1.10 7.39
CA LYS A 104 -24.94 1.16 8.82
C LYS A 104 -23.47 0.77 9.04
N TYR A 105 -22.89 0.05 8.07
CA TYR A 105 -21.49 -0.40 8.09
C TYR A 105 -20.48 0.67 7.63
N LEU A 106 -20.93 1.80 7.08
CA LEU A 106 -20.06 2.92 6.74
C LEU A 106 -19.77 3.73 7.99
N ASN A 107 -18.55 3.59 8.51
CA ASN A 107 -18.06 4.41 9.60
C ASN A 107 -17.47 5.72 9.03
N SER A 108 -18.16 6.85 9.18
CA SER A 108 -17.73 8.17 8.67
C SER A 108 -16.64 8.83 9.53
N LYS A 109 -15.92 8.09 10.37
CA LYS A 109 -14.85 8.65 11.21
C LYS A 109 -13.48 8.35 10.61
N ILE A 110 -12.65 9.38 10.52
CA ILE A 110 -11.22 9.23 10.19
C ILE A 110 -10.57 8.47 11.35
N GLY A 111 -10.17 7.22 11.08
CA GLY A 111 -9.46 6.40 12.05
C GLY A 111 -7.99 6.82 12.17
N LEU A 112 -7.35 6.48 13.31
CA LEU A 112 -5.93 6.74 13.54
C LEU A 112 -5.03 6.11 12.46
N SER A 113 -5.43 4.97 11.87
CA SER A 113 -4.74 4.36 10.74
C SER A 113 -4.58 5.31 9.55
N VAL A 114 -5.58 6.14 9.25
CA VAL A 114 -5.55 7.07 8.10
C VAL A 114 -4.49 8.14 8.31
N ILE A 115 -4.33 8.64 9.54
CA ILE A 115 -3.29 9.61 9.88
C ILE A 115 -1.91 8.98 9.68
N VAL A 116 -1.73 7.73 10.12
CA VAL A 116 -0.48 6.99 9.94
C VAL A 116 -0.21 6.75 8.45
N GLU A 117 -1.21 6.40 7.64
CA GLU A 117 -1.08 6.23 6.19
C GLU A 117 -0.62 7.53 5.50
N ILE A 118 -1.17 8.69 5.88
CA ILE A 118 -0.76 10.00 5.35
C ILE A 118 0.70 10.31 5.74
N ILE A 119 1.07 10.10 7.00
CA ILE A 119 2.45 10.31 7.47
C ILE A 119 3.41 9.41 6.68
N MET A 120 3.04 8.15 6.48
CA MET A 120 3.84 7.20 5.69
C MET A 120 3.98 7.63 4.23
N ALA A 121 2.92 8.17 3.61
CA ALA A 121 2.98 8.72 2.26
C ALA A 121 3.94 9.91 2.19
N LEU A 122 3.79 10.91 3.07
CA LEU A 122 4.69 12.07 3.12
C LEU A 122 6.15 11.66 3.40
N TYR A 123 6.35 10.67 4.27
CA TYR A 123 7.68 10.14 4.55
C TYR A 123 8.32 9.47 3.33
N CYS A 124 7.57 8.67 2.57
CA CYS A 124 8.07 8.07 1.34
C CYS A 124 8.31 9.13 0.25
N LEU A 125 7.58 10.24 0.25
CA LEU A 125 7.85 11.38 -0.64
C LEU A 125 9.22 12.00 -0.35
N VAL A 126 9.59 12.16 0.93
CA VAL A 126 10.95 12.55 1.33
C VAL A 126 11.98 11.52 0.85
N GLY A 127 11.64 10.24 0.92
CA GLY A 127 12.44 9.15 0.35
C GLY A 127 12.71 9.32 -1.14
N ILE A 128 11.67 9.59 -1.94
CA ILE A 128 11.80 9.86 -3.39
C ILE A 128 12.72 11.05 -3.63
N ALA A 129 12.48 12.18 -2.95
CA ALA A 129 13.30 13.38 -3.09
C ALA A 129 14.77 13.12 -2.72
N SER A 130 15.02 12.38 -1.64
CA SER A 130 16.36 12.00 -1.19
C SER A 130 17.03 11.07 -2.20
N SER A 131 16.32 10.08 -2.74
CA SER A 131 16.87 9.18 -3.77
C SER A 131 17.27 9.93 -5.04
N ILE A 132 16.52 10.96 -5.44
CA ILE A 132 16.87 11.82 -6.59
C ILE A 132 18.11 12.64 -6.25
N TYR A 133 18.15 13.26 -5.07
CA TYR A 133 19.26 14.10 -4.63
C TYR A 133 20.60 13.34 -4.57
N PHE A 134 20.59 12.12 -4.03
CA PHE A 134 21.79 11.28 -3.91
C PHE A 134 22.04 10.36 -5.13
N LEU A 135 21.25 10.49 -6.21
CA LEU A 135 21.33 9.64 -7.40
C LEU A 135 21.21 8.12 -7.11
N GLU A 136 20.41 7.77 -6.09
CA GLU A 136 20.12 6.38 -5.70
C GLU A 136 19.00 5.78 -6.56
N ILE A 137 19.30 5.55 -7.84
CA ILE A 137 18.34 5.10 -8.86
C ILE A 137 17.74 3.73 -8.51
N ALA A 138 18.50 2.83 -7.87
CA ALA A 138 18.01 1.51 -7.49
C ALA A 138 16.89 1.56 -6.43
N ALA A 139 16.90 2.57 -5.55
CA ALA A 139 15.88 2.72 -4.50
C ALA A 139 14.60 3.40 -5.00
N LEU A 140 14.70 4.23 -6.04
CA LEU A 140 13.59 5.01 -6.60
C LEU A 140 12.34 4.20 -6.94
N PRO A 141 12.39 3.08 -7.70
CA PRO A 141 11.18 2.35 -8.08
C PRO A 141 10.42 1.85 -6.84
N PHE A 142 11.13 1.39 -5.81
CA PHE A 142 10.51 0.93 -4.56
C PHE A 142 9.91 2.10 -3.76
N GLN A 143 10.59 3.24 -3.69
CA GLN A 143 10.07 4.44 -3.02
C GLN A 143 8.80 4.97 -3.70
N ILE A 144 8.74 4.96 -5.04
CA ILE A 144 7.54 5.32 -5.80
C ILE A 144 6.39 4.35 -5.49
N LEU A 145 6.66 3.04 -5.43
CA LEU A 145 5.64 2.05 -5.07
C LEU A 145 5.10 2.25 -3.65
N PHE A 146 5.97 2.54 -2.67
CA PHE A 146 5.53 2.86 -1.31
C PHE A 146 4.69 4.14 -1.27
N PHE A 147 5.17 5.23 -1.89
CA PHE A 147 4.46 6.50 -1.94
C PHE A 147 3.08 6.36 -2.59
N THR A 148 3.02 5.74 -3.77
CA THR A 148 1.76 5.53 -4.50
C THR A 148 0.81 4.62 -3.72
N GLY A 149 1.33 3.57 -3.09
CA GLY A 149 0.57 2.67 -2.22
C GLY A 149 -0.07 3.37 -1.03
N PHE A 150 0.73 4.02 -0.20
CA PHE A 150 0.22 4.73 0.99
C PHE A 150 -0.69 5.89 0.62
N SER A 151 -0.38 6.63 -0.46
CA SER A 151 -1.25 7.71 -0.95
C SER A 151 -2.60 7.17 -1.42
N PHE A 152 -2.60 6.06 -2.18
CA PHE A 152 -3.84 5.43 -2.65
C PHE A 152 -4.72 4.98 -1.48
N VAL A 153 -4.15 4.32 -0.47
CA VAL A 153 -4.91 3.86 0.70
C VAL A 153 -5.39 5.05 1.53
N ALA A 154 -4.53 6.05 1.79
CA ALA A 154 -4.93 7.25 2.53
C ALA A 154 -6.08 8.00 1.84
N ILE A 155 -5.99 8.26 0.53
CA ILE A 155 -7.02 8.95 -0.24
C ILE A 155 -8.33 8.17 -0.24
N THR A 156 -8.28 6.85 -0.43
CA THR A 156 -9.49 6.01 -0.45
C THR A 156 -10.14 5.94 0.94
N SER A 157 -9.34 5.82 2.01
CA SER A 157 -9.80 5.89 3.40
C SER A 157 -10.46 7.23 3.72
N ILE A 158 -9.86 8.36 3.32
CA ILE A 158 -10.43 9.70 3.50
C ILE A 158 -11.75 9.81 2.72
N LYS A 159 -11.76 9.39 1.45
CA LYS A 159 -12.97 9.42 0.62
C LYS A 159 -14.10 8.63 1.28
N HIS A 160 -13.80 7.44 1.80
CA HIS A 160 -14.80 6.64 2.52
C HIS A 160 -15.28 7.28 3.83
N ALA A 161 -14.41 7.96 4.57
CA ALA A 161 -14.79 8.68 5.79
C ALA A 161 -15.65 9.93 5.51
N LEU A 162 -15.33 10.66 4.43
CA LEU A 162 -16.03 11.90 4.04
C LEU A 162 -17.34 11.66 3.30
N LEU A 163 -17.50 10.51 2.62
CA LEU A 163 -18.77 10.14 2.03
C LEU A 163 -19.80 9.98 3.16
N PRO A 164 -20.86 10.81 3.19
CA PRO A 164 -21.85 10.73 4.24
C PRO A 164 -22.47 9.34 4.25
N ALA A 165 -22.55 8.70 5.43
CA ALA A 165 -23.57 7.69 5.66
C ALA A 165 -24.92 8.37 5.38
N GLY A 166 -25.44 8.17 4.17
CA GLY A 166 -26.65 8.83 3.67
C GLY A 166 -27.74 8.88 4.74
N ARG A 167 -28.13 10.09 5.12
CA ARG A 167 -29.40 10.36 5.79
C ARG A 167 -30.54 10.01 4.82
N LEU A 168 -30.88 8.73 4.72
CA LEU A 168 -32.13 8.28 4.12
C LEU A 168 -32.78 7.23 5.04
N GLN A 169 -33.04 7.64 6.28
CA GLN A 169 -34.06 7.04 7.13
C GLN A 169 -34.90 8.17 7.77
N LYS A 170 -35.68 8.85 6.94
CA LYS A 170 -36.94 9.50 7.35
C LYS A 170 -37.85 9.59 6.12
N LYS A 171 -38.62 8.53 5.88
CA LYS A 171 -40.05 8.56 5.61
C LYS A 171 -40.60 7.15 5.68
#